data_AF-M4VQS4-F1
#
_entry.id   AF-M4VQS4-F1
#
_cell.length_a   1.000
_cell.length_b   1.000
_cell.length_c   1.000
_cell.angle_alpha   90.00
_cell.angle_beta   90.00
_cell.angle_gamma   90.00
#
_symmetry.space_group_name_H-M   'P 1'
#
loop_
_entity.id
_entity.type
_entity.pdbx_description
1 polymer ?
#
loop_
_entity_poly.entity_id
_entity_poly.type
_entity_poly.pdbx_seq_one_letter_code
_entity_poly.pdbx_strand_id
1 'polypeptide(L)'
;MKYWVLVFILLSSLQVSAQQIIPLFRDNSLRTHVTMPFRLQDNSGNPISIFNLELTAGQNNCKAMVDPHISNNFLVKCKEPANIQVSVYFKANDQMNRINYGPVTINALSATGVIEPVTDNSNKYAVGKNLFNVHCMSCHQNPHEKPNRSFTQLKSALTNIGQMKSIRLTDEEIREISAYLNNLD
;
A
#
# COMPACT_ATOMS: atom_id res chain seq x y z
N MET A 1 7.15 -39.84 -43.92
CA MET A 1 6.85 -39.69 -42.48
C MET A 1 7.43 -38.35 -42.04
N LYS A 2 6.58 -37.35 -41.76
CA LYS A 2 6.97 -35.97 -41.40
C LYS A 2 6.91 -35.82 -39.88
N TYR A 3 8.05 -35.64 -39.24
CA TYR A 3 8.12 -35.34 -37.81
C TYR A 3 7.91 -33.83 -37.59
N TRP A 4 6.80 -33.48 -36.94
CA TRP A 4 6.58 -32.16 -36.37
C TRP A 4 7.30 -32.08 -35.03
N VAL A 5 8.39 -31.32 -34.97
CA VAL A 5 9.05 -30.97 -33.70
C VAL A 5 8.28 -29.82 -33.08
N LEU A 6 7.48 -30.14 -32.05
CA LEU A 6 6.84 -29.16 -31.17
C LEU A 6 7.92 -28.54 -30.28
N VAL A 7 8.33 -27.32 -30.61
CA VAL A 7 9.17 -26.48 -29.74
C VAL A 7 8.29 -25.94 -28.62
N PHE A 8 8.39 -26.55 -27.44
CA PHE A 8 7.81 -26.01 -26.20
C PHE A 8 8.66 -24.82 -25.75
N ILE A 9 8.23 -23.61 -26.09
CA ILE A 9 8.77 -22.39 -25.50
C ILE A 9 8.20 -22.30 -24.07
N LEU A 10 9.01 -22.70 -23.09
CA LEU A 10 8.77 -22.42 -21.68
C LEU A 10 8.83 -20.89 -21.50
N LEU A 11 7.67 -20.22 -21.53
CA LEU A 11 7.54 -18.86 -21.02
C LEU A 11 7.79 -18.91 -19.52
N SER A 12 9.03 -18.69 -19.11
CA SER A 12 9.36 -18.36 -17.73
C SER A 12 8.65 -17.04 -17.40
N SER A 13 7.58 -17.13 -16.63
CA SER A 13 6.90 -15.98 -16.06
C SER A 13 7.90 -15.23 -15.17
N LEU A 14 8.45 -14.13 -15.68
CA LEU A 14 9.16 -13.15 -14.88
C LEU A 14 8.20 -12.69 -13.79
N GLN A 15 8.39 -13.19 -12.57
CA GLN A 15 7.72 -12.66 -11.40
C GLN A 15 8.28 -11.25 -11.18
N VAL A 16 7.54 -10.25 -11.63
CA VAL A 16 7.77 -8.87 -11.22
C VAL A 16 7.49 -8.83 -9.72
N SER A 17 8.54 -8.81 -8.90
CA SER A 17 8.41 -8.59 -7.46
C SER A 17 7.66 -7.28 -7.27
N ALA A 18 6.49 -7.31 -6.62
CA ALA A 18 5.77 -6.08 -6.33
C ALA A 18 6.51 -5.29 -5.25
N GLN A 19 6.52 -3.96 -5.37
CA GLN A 19 7.05 -3.04 -4.37
C GLN A 19 5.91 -2.43 -3.57
N GLN A 20 6.21 -1.98 -2.37
CA GLN A 20 5.23 -1.43 -1.45
C GLN A 20 5.82 -0.33 -0.57
N ILE A 21 4.97 0.62 -0.21
CA ILE A 21 5.27 1.66 0.78
C ILE A 21 4.49 1.33 2.05
N ILE A 22 5.17 1.37 3.20
CA ILE A 22 4.61 1.04 4.51
C ILE A 22 4.89 2.21 5.47
N PRO A 23 3.87 2.89 6.00
CA PRO A 23 4.01 3.74 7.17
C PRO A 23 4.69 3.04 8.35
N LEU A 24 5.50 3.74 9.14
CA LEU A 24 5.99 3.18 10.40
C LEU A 24 5.10 3.57 11.60
N PHE A 25 4.04 4.34 11.34
CA PHE A 25 2.95 4.66 12.28
C PHE A 25 1.63 4.30 11.63
N ARG A 26 0.67 3.80 12.41
CA ARG A 26 -0.64 3.42 11.86
C ARG A 26 -1.25 4.59 11.11
N ASP A 27 -1.82 4.36 9.93
CA ASP A 27 -2.40 5.45 9.11
C ASP A 27 -3.42 6.30 9.85
N ASN A 28 -4.29 5.65 10.60
CA ASN A 28 -5.32 6.32 11.41
C ASN A 28 -4.72 7.13 12.58
N SER A 29 -3.43 6.96 12.87
CA SER A 29 -2.66 7.67 13.89
C SER A 29 -1.80 8.80 13.33
N LEU A 30 -1.81 9.03 12.01
CA LEU A 30 -1.07 10.11 11.38
C LEU A 30 -1.65 11.49 11.76
N ARG A 31 -0.78 12.40 12.20
CA ARG A 31 -1.17 13.71 12.78
C ARG A 31 -0.34 14.86 12.24
N THR A 32 -0.91 16.06 12.28
CA THR A 32 -0.18 17.30 12.03
C THR A 32 0.95 17.51 13.04
N HIS A 33 1.94 18.32 12.66
CA HIS A 33 3.11 18.70 13.45
C HIS A 33 4.08 17.58 13.85
N VAL A 34 3.77 16.33 13.54
CA VAL A 34 4.67 15.20 13.73
C VAL A 34 5.29 14.76 12.41
N THR A 35 6.56 14.36 12.48
CA THR A 35 7.26 13.77 11.34
C THR A 35 6.88 12.30 11.24
N MET A 36 6.29 11.92 10.12
CA MET A 36 5.75 10.60 9.84
C MET A 36 6.67 9.88 8.87
N PRO A 37 7.40 8.84 9.30
CA PRO A 37 8.25 8.05 8.44
C PRO A 37 7.46 6.95 7.73
N PHE A 38 7.86 6.69 6.50
CA PHE A 38 7.37 5.65 5.63
C PHE A 38 8.58 4.91 5.05
N ARG A 39 8.40 3.64 4.69
CA ARG A 39 9.44 2.77 4.17
C ARG A 39 9.05 2.17 2.83
N LEU A 40 9.96 2.18 1.87
CA LEU A 40 9.87 1.42 0.63
C LEU A 40 10.56 0.05 0.80
N GLN A 41 9.85 -1.01 0.45
CA GLN A 41 10.38 -2.37 0.46
C GLN A 41 9.78 -3.24 -0.64
N ASP A 42 10.41 -4.38 -0.92
CA ASP A 42 9.84 -5.40 -1.79
C ASP A 42 8.80 -6.27 -1.04
N ASN A 43 8.20 -7.24 -1.75
CA ASN A 43 7.27 -8.20 -1.18
C ASN A 43 7.88 -9.12 -0.11
N SER A 44 9.20 -9.30 -0.12
CA SER A 44 9.94 -10.11 0.85
C SER A 44 10.34 -9.29 2.09
N GLY A 45 10.02 -8.00 2.12
CA GLY A 45 10.38 -7.10 3.22
C GLY A 45 11.79 -6.52 3.10
N ASN A 46 12.49 -6.74 2.00
CA ASN A 46 13.82 -6.17 1.81
C ASN A 46 13.72 -4.67 1.50
N PRO A 47 14.56 -3.84 2.11
CA PRO A 47 14.55 -2.40 1.90
C PRO A 47 14.96 -2.04 0.45
N ILE A 48 14.25 -1.09 -0.17
CA ILE A 48 14.59 -0.55 -1.48
C ILE A 48 14.96 0.92 -1.35
N SER A 49 16.15 1.31 -1.83
CA SER A 49 16.59 2.70 -1.76
C SER A 49 15.72 3.61 -2.64
N ILE A 50 15.28 4.72 -2.06
CA ILE A 50 14.51 5.76 -2.71
C ILE A 50 15.48 6.73 -3.38
N PHE A 51 15.22 7.04 -4.64
CA PHE A 51 15.99 8.02 -5.41
C PHE A 51 15.40 9.42 -5.30
N ASN A 52 14.07 9.53 -5.45
CA ASN A 52 13.36 10.80 -5.34
C ASN A 52 11.91 10.56 -4.90
N LEU A 53 11.22 11.61 -4.47
CA LEU A 53 9.79 11.55 -4.19
C LEU A 53 9.10 12.87 -4.53
N GLU A 54 7.80 12.80 -4.73
CA GLU A 54 6.94 13.94 -5.02
C GLU A 54 5.63 13.79 -4.24
N LEU A 55 5.20 14.86 -3.56
CA LEU A 55 3.82 14.95 -3.10
C LEU A 55 2.95 15.30 -4.30
N THR A 56 2.08 14.38 -4.72
CA THR A 56 1.11 14.58 -5.80
C THR A 56 -0.22 15.12 -5.30
N ALA A 57 -0.48 15.05 -3.99
CA ALA A 57 -1.54 15.80 -3.31
C ALA A 57 -1.09 16.28 -1.90
N GLY A 58 -1.64 17.40 -1.44
CA GLY A 58 -1.41 17.95 -0.10
C GLY A 58 -0.19 18.88 0.05
N GLN A 59 0.41 19.33 -1.06
CA GLN A 59 1.67 20.09 -1.12
C GLN A 59 1.63 21.45 -0.39
N ASN A 60 0.44 22.04 -0.27
CA ASN A 60 0.23 23.32 0.41
C ASN A 60 0.36 23.19 1.93
N ASN A 61 0.02 22.01 2.48
CA ASN A 61 -0.05 21.77 3.91
C ASN A 61 1.05 20.84 4.42
N CYS A 62 1.65 20.05 3.51
CA CYS A 62 2.61 19.01 3.84
C CYS A 62 3.92 19.18 3.05
N LYS A 63 5.01 18.74 3.66
CA LYS A 63 6.32 18.57 3.03
C LYS A 63 6.75 17.12 3.19
N ALA A 64 7.46 16.62 2.19
CA ALA A 64 8.04 15.30 2.22
C ALA A 64 9.51 15.36 1.77
N MET A 65 10.33 14.46 2.29
CA MET A 65 11.73 14.34 1.92
C MET A 65 12.21 12.89 2.09
N VAL A 66 13.18 12.48 1.27
CA VAL A 66 13.91 11.22 1.51
C VAL A 66 14.67 11.36 2.82
N ASP A 67 14.66 10.32 3.64
CA ASP A 67 15.42 10.31 4.90
C ASP A 67 16.93 10.31 4.59
N PRO A 68 17.72 11.27 5.13
CA PRO A 68 19.14 11.41 4.80
C PRO A 68 20.01 10.32 5.43
N HIS A 69 19.48 9.54 6.37
CA HIS A 69 20.21 8.50 7.09
C HIS A 69 19.73 7.09 6.74
N ILE A 70 18.47 6.95 6.32
CA ILE A 70 17.87 5.66 5.97
C ILE A 70 17.30 5.76 4.54
N SER A 71 18.11 5.37 3.54
CA SER A 71 17.80 5.63 2.12
C SER A 71 16.51 4.99 1.60
N ASN A 72 15.99 3.96 2.28
CA ASN A 72 14.72 3.32 1.95
C ASN A 72 13.52 3.92 2.70
N ASN A 73 13.74 4.97 3.49
CA ASN A 73 12.69 5.71 4.17
C ASN A 73 12.45 7.08 3.55
N PHE A 74 11.24 7.57 3.68
CA PHE A 74 10.93 8.98 3.49
C PHE A 74 10.09 9.50 4.65
N LEU A 75 10.16 10.81 4.86
CA LEU A 75 9.51 11.51 5.95
C LEU A 75 8.46 12.46 5.38
N VAL A 76 7.28 12.48 5.98
CA VAL A 76 6.23 13.46 5.68
C VAL A 76 5.91 14.25 6.95
N LYS A 77 5.75 15.57 6.82
CA LYS A 77 5.30 16.44 7.92
C LYS A 77 4.26 17.42 7.40
N CYS A 78 3.13 17.51 8.09
CA CYS A 78 2.04 18.41 7.74
C CYS A 78 1.83 19.48 8.81
N LYS A 79 1.61 20.72 8.39
CA LYS A 79 1.23 21.83 9.27
C LYS A 79 -0.26 21.80 9.57
N GLU A 80 -1.09 21.42 8.61
CA GLU A 80 -2.55 21.41 8.70
C GLU A 80 -3.11 20.07 8.21
N PRO A 81 -4.34 19.70 8.62
CA PRO A 81 -4.99 18.48 8.14
C PRO A 81 -5.05 18.45 6.60
N ALA A 82 -4.79 17.29 6.02
CA ALA A 82 -4.73 17.13 4.57
C ALA A 82 -4.94 15.67 4.16
N ASN A 83 -5.36 15.47 2.92
CA ASN A 83 -5.19 14.18 2.24
C ASN A 83 -3.95 14.26 1.37
N ILE A 84 -3.00 13.36 1.59
CA ILE A 84 -1.74 13.32 0.84
C ILE A 84 -1.74 12.16 -0.15
N GLN A 85 -1.04 12.36 -1.26
CA GLN A 85 -0.61 11.29 -2.16
C GLN A 85 0.86 11.51 -2.46
N VAL A 86 1.64 10.44 -2.53
CA VAL A 86 3.08 10.48 -2.75
C VAL A 86 3.45 9.59 -3.93
N SER A 87 4.21 10.12 -4.88
CA SER A 87 4.92 9.31 -5.88
C SER A 87 6.36 9.12 -5.43
N VAL A 88 6.80 7.89 -5.30
CA VAL A 88 8.17 7.53 -4.90
C VAL A 88 8.88 6.90 -6.09
N TYR A 89 10.04 7.45 -6.41
CA TYR A 89 10.90 7.00 -7.50
C TYR A 89 12.08 6.22 -6.92
N PHE A 90 12.32 5.02 -7.45
CA PHE A 90 13.37 4.13 -6.98
C PHE A 90 14.01 3.38 -8.14
N LYS A 91 15.23 2.87 -7.93
CA LYS A 91 15.94 2.08 -8.93
C LYS A 91 15.79 0.60 -8.61
N ALA A 92 15.33 -0.19 -9.58
CA ALA A 92 15.27 -1.65 -9.50
C ALA A 92 15.66 -2.25 -10.85
N ASN A 93 16.53 -3.27 -10.85
CA ASN A 93 17.04 -3.91 -12.07
C ASN A 93 17.57 -2.92 -13.12
N ASP A 94 18.34 -1.94 -12.67
CA ASP A 94 18.87 -0.84 -13.49
C ASP A 94 17.84 0.09 -14.16
N GLN A 95 16.55 -0.05 -13.83
CA GLN A 95 15.49 0.80 -14.33
C GLN A 95 14.94 1.73 -13.24
N MET A 96 14.55 2.94 -13.66
CA MET A 96 13.81 3.87 -12.81
C MET A 96 12.35 3.46 -12.77
N ASN A 97 11.87 3.17 -11.57
CA ASN A 97 10.51 2.76 -11.29
C ASN A 97 9.81 3.83 -10.45
N ARG A 98 8.48 3.84 -10.50
CA ARG A 98 7.62 4.74 -9.72
C ARG A 98 6.51 3.93 -9.06
N ILE A 99 6.30 4.16 -7.77
CA ILE A 99 5.15 3.67 -7.02
C ILE A 99 4.37 4.86 -6.44
N ASN A 100 3.05 4.76 -6.44
CA ASN A 100 2.17 5.77 -5.84
C ASN A 100 1.62 5.24 -4.52
N TYR A 101 1.53 6.12 -3.53
CA TYR A 101 1.02 5.81 -2.19
C TYR A 101 -0.04 6.82 -1.77
N GLY A 102 -1.09 6.33 -1.11
CA GLY A 102 -2.26 7.10 -0.70
C GLY A 102 -3.48 6.91 -1.62
N PRO A 103 -4.54 7.73 -1.44
CA PRO A 103 -4.61 8.87 -0.54
C PRO A 103 -4.56 8.49 0.95
N VAL A 104 -3.87 9.29 1.75
CA VAL A 104 -3.81 9.12 3.21
C VAL A 104 -4.27 10.39 3.92
N THR A 105 -5.16 10.23 4.89
CA THR A 105 -5.71 11.34 5.68
C THR A 105 -4.82 11.63 6.88
N ILE A 106 -4.33 12.86 6.97
CA ILE A 106 -3.58 13.39 8.10
C ILE A 106 -4.52 14.24 8.95
N ASN A 107 -4.74 13.83 10.20
CA ASN A 107 -5.67 14.49 11.10
C ASN A 107 -4.96 15.57 11.94
N ALA A 108 -5.72 16.52 12.49
CA ALA A 108 -5.17 17.47 13.45
C ALA A 108 -4.63 16.74 14.68
N LEU A 109 -3.48 17.18 15.19
CA LEU A 109 -3.00 16.76 16.50
C LEU A 109 -3.95 17.30 17.58
N SER A 110 -4.72 16.42 18.23
CA SER A 110 -5.52 16.76 19.40
C SER A 110 -4.71 16.62 20.69
N ALA A 111 -5.17 17.24 21.79
CA ALA A 111 -4.52 17.12 23.09
C ALA A 111 -4.39 15.67 23.61
N THR A 112 -5.21 14.75 23.08
CA THR A 112 -5.20 13.31 23.37
C THR A 112 -4.71 12.47 22.19
N GLY A 113 -4.17 13.09 21.14
CA GLY A 113 -3.77 12.41 19.92
C GLY A 113 -2.62 11.44 20.18
N VAL A 114 -2.93 10.15 20.25
CA VAL A 114 -1.94 9.09 20.34
C VAL A 114 -1.42 8.79 18.93
N ILE A 115 -0.10 8.76 18.80
CA ILE A 115 0.59 8.24 17.62
C ILE A 115 1.01 6.82 17.99
N GLU A 116 0.49 5.85 17.24
CA GLU A 116 0.73 4.45 17.52
C GLU A 116 1.78 3.93 16.53
N PRO A 117 2.97 3.51 17.00
CA PRO A 117 3.93 2.84 16.14
C PRO A 117 3.29 1.60 15.54
N VAL A 118 3.59 1.35 14.28
CA VAL A 118 3.25 0.06 13.67
C VAL A 118 4.04 -1.01 14.40
N THR A 119 3.33 -1.94 15.04
CA THR A 119 3.91 -3.25 15.35
C THR A 119 3.91 -4.03 14.04
N ASP A 120 5.07 -4.45 13.54
CA ASP A 120 5.16 -5.22 12.30
C ASP A 120 4.31 -6.49 12.40
N ASN A 121 3.10 -6.41 11.83
CA ASN A 121 2.12 -7.47 11.77
C ASN A 121 2.01 -7.98 10.32
N SER A 122 3.02 -7.72 9.48
CA SER A 122 3.03 -8.10 8.07
C SER A 122 2.70 -9.59 7.87
N ASN A 123 3.15 -10.45 8.80
CA ASN A 123 2.82 -11.87 8.82
C ASN A 123 1.39 -12.17 9.32
N LYS A 124 0.87 -11.40 10.28
CA LYS A 124 -0.44 -11.62 10.88
C LYS A 124 -1.59 -11.35 9.89
N TYR A 125 -1.41 -10.39 8.98
CA TYR A 125 -2.40 -10.01 7.97
C TYR A 125 -1.98 -10.36 6.53
N ALA A 126 -0.95 -11.20 6.37
CA ALA A 126 -0.41 -11.56 5.06
C ALA A 126 -1.46 -12.17 4.12
N VAL A 127 -2.36 -13.00 4.66
CA VAL A 127 -3.43 -13.65 3.89
C VAL A 127 -4.41 -12.60 3.35
N GLY A 128 -4.95 -11.74 4.22
CA GLY A 128 -5.84 -10.65 3.82
C GLY A 128 -5.22 -9.69 2.81
N LYS A 129 -3.93 -9.38 2.98
CA LYS A 129 -3.16 -8.57 2.03
C LYS A 129 -3.03 -9.23 0.67
N ASN A 130 -2.67 -10.51 0.61
CA ASN A 130 -2.57 -11.24 -0.64
C ASN A 130 -3.91 -11.30 -1.37
N LEU A 131 -5.00 -11.58 -0.64
CA LEU A 131 -6.35 -11.58 -1.19
C LEU A 131 -6.75 -10.21 -1.74
N PHE A 132 -6.47 -9.12 -1.03
CA PHE A 132 -6.71 -7.77 -1.53
C PHE A 132 -5.92 -7.50 -2.81
N ASN A 133 -4.64 -7.88 -2.85
CA ASN A 133 -3.79 -7.69 -4.03
C ASN A 133 -4.32 -8.44 -5.25
N VAL A 134 -4.77 -9.67 -5.07
CA VAL A 134 -5.27 -10.52 -6.17
C VAL A 134 -6.64 -10.04 -6.67
N HIS A 135 -7.54 -9.66 -5.77
CA HIS A 135 -8.95 -9.47 -6.10
C HIS A 135 -9.39 -8.01 -6.18
N CYS A 136 -8.69 -7.09 -5.53
CA CYS A 136 -9.13 -5.70 -5.38
C CYS A 136 -8.24 -4.70 -6.13
N MET A 137 -6.93 -4.97 -6.27
CA MET A 137 -5.99 -3.98 -6.81
C MET A 137 -6.17 -3.63 -8.29
N SER A 138 -6.86 -4.46 -9.07
CA SER A 138 -7.18 -4.14 -10.47
C SER A 138 -8.04 -2.88 -10.61
N CYS A 139 -8.83 -2.54 -9.57
CA CYS A 139 -9.70 -1.36 -9.52
C CYS A 139 -9.36 -0.41 -8.36
N HIS A 140 -8.80 -0.92 -7.27
CA HIS A 140 -8.42 -0.16 -6.08
C HIS A 140 -6.90 -0.15 -5.97
N GLN A 141 -6.26 0.80 -6.66
CA GLN A 141 -4.81 0.84 -6.85
C GLN A 141 -4.04 0.81 -5.53
N ASN A 142 -4.70 1.17 -4.44
CA ASN A 142 -4.16 1.12 -3.10
C ASN A 142 -5.21 0.70 -2.04
N PRO A 143 -4.90 -0.20 -1.09
CA PRO A 143 -5.77 -0.51 0.06
C PRO A 143 -6.15 0.72 0.91
N HIS A 144 -5.30 1.75 0.96
CA HIS A 144 -5.59 3.02 1.65
C HIS A 144 -6.72 3.83 1.00
N GLU A 145 -7.20 3.46 -0.20
CA GLU A 145 -8.44 4.02 -0.76
C GLU A 145 -9.71 3.49 -0.10
N LYS A 146 -9.61 2.36 0.60
CA LYS A 146 -10.73 1.65 1.24
C LYS A 146 -10.37 1.19 2.67
N PRO A 147 -9.86 2.09 3.53
CA PRO A 147 -9.49 1.71 4.89
C PRO A 147 -10.74 1.44 5.73
N ASN A 148 -10.56 0.70 6.82
CA ASN A 148 -11.57 0.47 7.85
C ASN A 148 -12.90 -0.09 7.31
N ARG A 149 -12.82 -1.10 6.44
CA ARG A 149 -14.00 -1.79 5.88
C ARG A 149 -14.31 -3.03 6.69
N SER A 150 -15.51 -3.08 7.27
CA SER A 150 -15.97 -4.25 8.02
C SER A 150 -16.36 -5.39 7.08
N PHE A 151 -16.38 -6.61 7.61
CA PHE A 151 -16.89 -7.80 6.92
C PHE A 151 -18.25 -7.55 6.24
N THR A 152 -19.21 -6.96 6.96
CA THR A 152 -20.55 -6.67 6.43
C THR A 152 -20.52 -5.64 5.29
N GLN A 153 -19.68 -4.60 5.42
CA GLN A 153 -19.53 -3.59 4.37
C GLN A 153 -18.92 -4.20 3.09
N LEU A 154 -17.90 -5.04 3.23
CA LEU A 154 -17.26 -5.72 2.09
C LEU A 154 -18.23 -6.71 1.42
N LYS A 155 -18.94 -7.52 2.21
CA LYS A 155 -19.93 -8.47 1.70
C LYS A 155 -21.06 -7.77 0.95
N SER A 156 -21.54 -6.64 1.47
CA SER A 156 -22.53 -5.79 0.81
C SER A 156 -21.99 -5.22 -0.51
N ALA A 157 -20.78 -4.68 -0.50
CA ALA A 157 -20.15 -4.11 -1.69
C ALA A 157 -19.98 -5.14 -2.82
N LEU A 158 -19.48 -6.34 -2.51
CA LEU A 158 -19.30 -7.44 -3.47
C LEU A 158 -20.63 -7.92 -4.07
N THR A 159 -21.73 -7.80 -3.33
CA THR A 159 -23.06 -8.22 -3.80
C THR A 159 -23.76 -7.13 -4.60
N ASN A 160 -23.66 -5.88 -4.16
CA ASN A 160 -24.52 -4.78 -4.61
C ASN A 160 -23.87 -3.88 -5.66
N ILE A 161 -22.53 -3.76 -5.69
CA ILE A 161 -21.83 -2.92 -6.67
C ILE A 161 -21.64 -3.71 -7.96
N GLY A 162 -22.27 -3.25 -9.05
CA GLY A 162 -22.28 -3.95 -10.34
C GLY A 162 -20.89 -4.31 -10.86
N GLN A 163 -19.92 -3.40 -10.73
CA GLN A 163 -18.54 -3.58 -11.17
C GLN A 163 -17.75 -4.59 -10.31
N MET A 164 -18.23 -4.93 -9.10
CA MET A 164 -17.58 -5.90 -8.20
C MET A 164 -18.21 -7.30 -8.27
N LYS A 165 -19.34 -7.47 -8.97
CA LYS A 165 -20.10 -8.72 -9.02
C LYS A 165 -19.37 -9.91 -9.64
N SER A 166 -18.24 -9.70 -10.32
CA SER A 166 -17.40 -10.79 -10.85
C SER A 166 -16.45 -11.39 -9.81
N ILE A 167 -16.22 -10.68 -8.70
CA ILE A 167 -15.35 -11.14 -7.63
C ILE A 167 -16.09 -12.20 -6.81
N ARG A 168 -15.42 -13.33 -6.56
CA ARG A 168 -15.92 -14.44 -5.75
C ARG A 168 -14.93 -14.66 -4.62
N LEU A 169 -15.37 -14.40 -3.41
CA LEU A 169 -14.63 -14.60 -2.17
C LEU A 169 -15.54 -15.33 -1.18
N THR A 170 -14.99 -16.26 -0.46
CA THR A 170 -15.63 -16.91 0.68
C THR A 170 -15.77 -15.93 1.85
N ASP A 171 -16.68 -16.23 2.78
CA ASP A 171 -16.85 -15.40 3.98
C ASP A 171 -15.54 -15.27 4.77
N GLU A 172 -14.70 -16.31 4.77
CA GLU A 172 -13.41 -16.28 5.46
C GLU A 172 -12.41 -15.36 4.77
N GLU A 173 -12.29 -15.44 3.44
CA GLU A 173 -11.43 -14.53 2.68
C GLU A 173 -11.86 -13.06 2.85
N ILE A 174 -13.17 -12.79 2.96
CA ILE A 174 -13.67 -11.44 3.24
C ILE A 174 -13.28 -10.98 4.65
N ARG A 175 -13.28 -11.88 5.66
CA ARG A 175 -12.80 -11.54 7.01
C ARG A 175 -11.31 -11.24 7.02
N GLU A 176 -10.52 -11.99 6.29
CA GLU A 176 -9.08 -11.75 6.15
C GLU A 176 -8.80 -10.39 5.50
N ILE A 177 -9.47 -10.07 4.39
CA ILE A 177 -9.37 -8.74 3.76
C ILE A 177 -9.84 -7.65 4.73
N SER A 178 -10.94 -7.87 5.46
CA SER A 178 -11.42 -6.91 6.45
C SER A 178 -10.38 -6.69 7.54
N ALA A 179 -9.82 -7.75 8.11
CA ALA A 179 -8.78 -7.66 9.14
C ALA A 179 -7.58 -6.85 8.63
N TYR A 180 -7.14 -7.12 7.40
CA TYR A 180 -6.09 -6.36 6.74
C TYR A 180 -6.46 -4.86 6.58
N LEU A 181 -7.63 -4.54 6.00
CA LEU A 181 -8.05 -3.15 5.76
C LEU A 181 -8.30 -2.33 7.04
N ASN A 182 -8.53 -2.98 8.19
CA ASN A 182 -8.64 -2.33 9.50
C ASN A 182 -7.30 -2.24 10.24
N ASN A 183 -6.25 -2.86 9.72
CA ASN A 183 -4.90 -2.86 10.27
C ASN A 183 -3.90 -2.59 9.13
N LEU A 184 -4.21 -1.58 8.30
CA LEU A 184 -3.28 -1.10 7.30
C LEU A 184 -2.10 -0.48 8.04
N ASP A 185 -0.97 -1.17 7.92
CA ASP A 185 0.34 -0.72 8.32
C ASP A 185 0.88 0.28 7.31
#